data_AF-A0A914YJN9-F1
#
_entry.id   AF-A0A914YJN9-F1
#
_cell.length_a   1.000
_cell.length_b   1.000
_cell.length_c   1.000
_cell.angle_alpha   90.00
_cell.angle_beta   90.00
_cell.angle_gamma   90.00
#
_symmetry.space_group_name_H-M   'P 1'
#
loop_
_entity.id
_entity.type
_entity.pdbx_description
1 polymer ?
#
loop_
_entity_poly.entity_id
_entity_poly.type
_entity_poly.pdbx_seq_one_letter_code
_entity_poly.pdbx_strand_id
1 'polypeptide(L)'
;MGSGMAQYFSYKSMEIFKKHECDYWLSYSAAAAAAGFNLKIGGKMLFEFPYDNFKDCGKSVLTNMCDGAKSLKTIIGRVDKTWPSIQRYA
;
A
#
# COMPACT_ATOMS: atom_id res chain seq x y z
N MET A 1 -2.26 5.92 21.44
CA MET A 1 -2.09 4.62 20.76
C MET A 1 -3.21 4.49 19.72
N GLY A 2 -2.91 4.13 18.47
CA GLY A 2 -3.90 4.07 17.39
C GLY A 2 -4.79 2.82 17.48
N SER A 3 -6.03 2.92 17.00
CA SER A 3 -7.07 1.87 17.07
C SER A 3 -6.84 0.65 16.16
N GLY A 4 -5.71 0.56 15.46
CA GLY A 4 -5.37 -0.62 14.64
C GLY A 4 -6.22 -0.81 13.37
N MET A 5 -7.03 0.17 12.97
CA MET A 5 -7.98 0.03 11.86
C MET A 5 -7.31 -0.31 10.52
N ALA A 6 -6.13 0.25 10.24
CA ALA A 6 -5.39 -0.06 9.03
C ALA A 6 -4.99 -1.54 8.98
N GLN A 7 -4.55 -2.10 10.11
CA GLN A 7 -4.24 -3.53 10.23
C GLN A 7 -5.50 -4.38 10.05
N TYR A 8 -6.60 -4.00 10.70
CA TYR A 8 -7.88 -4.73 10.62
C TYR A 8 -8.41 -4.81 9.19
N PHE A 9 -8.53 -3.69 8.48
CA PHE A 9 -9.04 -3.70 7.11
C PHE A 9 -8.10 -4.43 6.16
N SER A 10 -6.79 -4.31 6.36
CA SER A 10 -5.81 -5.05 5.55
C SER A 10 -5.94 -6.56 5.75
N TYR A 11 -6.17 -7.01 6.99
CA TYR A 11 -6.50 -8.41 7.27
C TYR A 11 -7.78 -8.85 6.56
N LYS A 12 -8.86 -8.06 6.64
CA LYS A 12 -10.12 -8.34 5.93
C LYS A 12 -9.94 -8.44 4.41
N SER A 13 -9.15 -7.55 3.81
CA SER A 13 -8.82 -7.63 2.38
C SER A 13 -8.11 -8.95 2.03
N MET A 14 -7.21 -9.42 2.89
CA MET A 14 -6.53 -10.71 2.67
C MET A 14 -7.48 -11.91 2.79
N GLU A 15 -8.43 -11.90 3.71
CA GLU A 15 -9.47 -12.94 3.79
C GLU A 15 -10.25 -13.04 2.47
N ILE A 16 -10.57 -11.89 1.86
CA ILE A 16 -11.24 -11.81 0.56
C ILE A 16 -10.34 -12.38 -0.55
N PHE A 17 -9.07 -11.97 -0.64
CA PHE A 17 -8.16 -12.49 -1.67
C PHE A 17 -7.99 -14.01 -1.57
N LYS A 18 -7.88 -14.56 -0.35
CA LYS A 18 -7.83 -16.01 -0.13
C LYS A 18 -9.11 -16.72 -0.55
N LYS A 19 -10.27 -16.16 -0.18
CA LYS A 19 -11.58 -16.70 -0.56
C LYS A 19 -11.76 -16.78 -2.09
N HIS A 20 -11.15 -15.85 -2.81
CA HIS A 20 -11.17 -15.80 -4.27
C HIS A 20 -9.95 -16.45 -4.92
N GLU A 21 -9.18 -17.26 -4.19
CA GLU A 21 -8.03 -18.01 -4.72
C GLU A 21 -7.02 -17.14 -5.47
N CYS A 22 -6.89 -15.87 -5.05
CA CYS A 22 -5.93 -14.96 -5.65
C CYS A 22 -4.51 -15.33 -5.20
N ASP A 23 -3.56 -15.40 -6.13
CA ASP A 23 -2.14 -15.62 -5.81
C ASP A 23 -1.44 -14.36 -5.28
N TYR A 24 -1.88 -13.19 -5.77
CA TYR A 24 -1.26 -11.90 -5.51
C TYR A 24 -2.29 -10.82 -5.18
N TRP A 25 -1.87 -9.84 -4.37
CA TRP A 25 -2.58 -8.58 -4.17
C TRP A 25 -1.74 -7.42 -4.71
N LEU A 26 -2.40 -6.37 -5.17
CA LEU A 26 -1.79 -5.14 -5.68
C LEU A 26 -2.31 -3.94 -4.87
N SER A 27 -1.43 -3.01 -4.53
CA SER A 27 -1.77 -1.77 -3.86
C SER A 27 -1.08 -0.57 -4.50
N TYR A 28 -1.83 0.52 -4.62
CA TYR A 28 -1.33 1.84 -4.98
C TYR A 28 -1.29 2.71 -3.73
N SER A 29 -0.08 3.01 -3.25
CA SER A 29 0.16 3.75 -2.01
C SER A 29 0.66 5.16 -2.31
N ALA A 30 -0.24 6.14 -2.20
CA ALA A 30 0.08 7.55 -2.36
C ALA A 30 0.76 8.16 -1.13
N ALA A 31 0.49 7.61 0.06
CA ALA A 31 1.09 8.02 1.32
C ALA A 31 2.23 7.08 1.74
N ALA A 32 3.33 7.65 2.23
CA ALA A 32 4.51 6.93 2.71
C ALA A 32 4.18 5.96 3.84
N ALA A 33 3.25 6.32 4.73
CA ALA A 33 2.79 5.45 5.81
C ALA A 33 2.09 4.19 5.28
N ALA A 34 1.23 4.34 4.26
CA ALA A 34 0.55 3.22 3.61
C ALA A 34 1.56 2.33 2.85
N ALA A 35 2.49 2.95 2.12
CA ALA A 35 3.55 2.22 1.43
C ALA A 35 4.42 1.42 2.42
N GLY A 36 4.84 2.06 3.53
CA GLY A 36 5.63 1.42 4.57
C GLY A 36 4.89 0.28 5.25
N PHE A 37 3.58 0.42 5.48
CA PHE A 37 2.74 -0.68 5.98
C PHE A 37 2.71 -1.84 4.98
N ASN A 38 2.43 -1.57 3.71
CA ASN A 38 2.34 -2.58 2.64
C ASN A 38 3.65 -3.34 2.42
N LEU A 39 4.80 -2.68 2.57
CA LEU A 39 6.11 -3.34 2.54
C LEU A 39 6.34 -4.22 3.77
N LYS A 40 5.90 -3.79 4.96
CA LYS A 40 6.03 -4.57 6.21
C LYS A 40 5.24 -5.87 6.19
N ILE A 41 4.10 -5.91 5.50
CA ILE A 41 3.24 -7.09 5.35
C ILE A 41 3.69 -8.01 4.20
N GLY A 42 4.93 -7.88 3.74
CA GLY A 42 5.52 -8.77 2.73
C GLY A 42 5.30 -8.33 1.29
N GLY A 43 4.76 -7.13 1.06
CA GLY A 43 4.72 -6.51 -0.25
C GLY A 43 6.11 -6.14 -0.75
N LYS A 44 6.26 -6.13 -2.08
CA LYS A 44 7.44 -5.65 -2.80
C LYS A 44 7.04 -4.50 -3.70
N MET A 45 7.86 -3.46 -3.72
CA MET A 45 7.67 -2.35 -4.65
C MET A 45 7.93 -2.81 -6.08
N LEU A 46 6.98 -2.54 -6.98
CA LEU A 46 7.13 -2.77 -8.42
C LEU A 46 7.69 -1.53 -9.12
N PHE A 47 7.10 -0.37 -8.84
CA PHE A 47 7.52 0.90 -9.38
C PHE A 47 7.07 2.05 -8.49
N GLU A 48 7.76 3.17 -8.63
CA GLU A 48 7.45 4.45 -8.00
C GLU A 48 7.27 5.50 -9.08
N PHE A 49 6.15 6.21 -9.04
CA PHE A 49 5.86 7.33 -9.93
C PHE A 49 5.98 8.63 -9.15
N PRO A 50 7.05 9.42 -9.38
CA PRO A 50 7.18 10.76 -8.81
C PRO A 50 6.06 11.66 -9.32
N TYR A 51 5.38 12.37 -8.42
CA TYR A 51 4.28 13.24 -8.81
C TYR A 51 4.73 14.47 -9.62
N ASP A 52 6.00 14.87 -9.48
CA ASP A 52 6.61 15.95 -10.26
C ASP A 52 6.66 15.66 -11.78
N ASN A 53 6.49 14.40 -12.17
CA ASN A 53 6.40 14.01 -13.58
C ASN A 53 5.00 14.24 -14.18
N PHE A 54 3.97 14.48 -13.35
CA PHE A 54 2.61 14.75 -13.81
C PHE A 54 2.51 16.23 -14.16
N LYS A 55 2.76 16.52 -15.43
CA LYS A 55 2.76 17.88 -15.97
C LYS A 55 1.59 18.11 -16.90
N ASP A 56 0.93 19.25 -16.73
CA ASP A 56 -0.02 19.80 -17.69
C ASP A 56 0.56 21.13 -18.20
N CYS A 57 0.68 21.26 -19.52
CA CYS A 57 1.32 22.40 -20.17
C CYS A 57 2.71 22.76 -19.59
N GLY A 58 3.50 21.72 -19.23
CA GLY A 58 4.85 21.88 -18.66
C GLY A 58 4.90 22.23 -17.17
N LYS A 59 3.75 22.44 -16.51
CA LYS A 59 3.67 22.74 -15.07
C LYS A 59 3.21 21.51 -14.28
N SER A 60 3.75 21.29 -13.08
CA SER A 60 3.28 20.21 -12.22
C SER A 60 1.81 20.42 -11.87
N VAL A 61 1.01 19.37 -12.04
CA VAL A 61 -0.42 19.36 -11.67
C VAL A 61 -0.58 19.08 -10.18
N LEU A 62 0.37 18.36 -9.59
CA LEU A 62 0.36 17.95 -8.19
C LEU A 62 1.30 18.87 -7.39
N THR A 63 0.73 19.92 -6.82
CA THR A 63 1.45 20.95 -6.06
C THR A 63 1.16 20.86 -4.56
N ASN A 64 2.07 21.34 -3.72
CA ASN A 64 1.90 21.43 -2.25
C ASN A 64 1.64 20.08 -1.55
N MET A 65 2.17 18.98 -2.11
CA MET A 65 2.10 17.68 -1.46
C MET A 65 2.98 17.69 -0.20
N CYS A 66 2.48 17.11 0.89
CA CYS A 66 3.30 16.89 2.08
C CYS A 66 4.44 15.91 1.77
N ASP A 67 5.53 15.97 2.54
CA ASP A 67 6.74 15.16 2.29
C ASP A 67 6.46 13.65 2.17
N GLY A 68 5.43 13.17 2.87
CA GLY A 68 5.00 11.78 2.83
C GLY A 68 4.20 11.40 1.58
N ALA A 69 3.89 12.30 0.67
CA ALA A 69 2.99 12.05 -0.47
C ALA A 69 3.55 12.59 -1.80
N LYS A 70 4.86 12.46 -2.03
CA LYS A 70 5.53 12.96 -3.24
C LYS A 70 5.52 12.00 -4.44
N SER A 71 4.99 10.79 -4.26
CA SER A 71 5.02 9.74 -5.27
C SER A 71 3.88 8.75 -5.08
N LEU A 72 3.43 8.12 -6.16
CA LEU A 72 2.63 6.90 -6.08
C LEU A 72 3.54 5.67 -6.08
N LYS A 73 3.46 4.84 -5.04
CA LYS A 73 4.19 3.57 -4.96
C LYS A 73 3.26 2.41 -5.25
N THR A 74 3.61 1.59 -6.23
CA THR A 74 2.86 0.36 -6.51
C THR A 74 3.56 -0.82 -5.87
N ILE A 75 2.80 -1.58 -5.10
CA ILE A 75 3.31 -2.66 -4.27
C ILE A 75 2.50 -3.91 -4.57
N ILE A 76 3.20 -5.03 -4.79
CA ILE A 76 2.61 -6.36 -4.98
C ILE A 76 3.04 -7.28 -3.86
N GLY A 77 2.15 -8.15 -3.37
CA GLY A 77 2.51 -9.21 -2.43
C GLY A 77 1.81 -10.50 -2.77
N ARG A 78 2.38 -11.63 -2.34
CA ARG A 78 1.68 -12.92 -2.42
C ARG A 78 0.66 -13.04 -1.29
N VAL A 79 -0.44 -13.72 -1.57
CA VAL A 79 -1.54 -13.97 -0.62
C VAL A 79 -1.21 -15.13 0.33
N ASP A 80 -0.24 -15.99 -0.03
CA ASP A 80 0.10 -17.25 0.66
C ASP A 80 1.19 -17.15 1.74
N LYS A 81 2.03 -16.10 1.73
CA LYS A 81 3.05 -15.93 2.76
C LYS A 81 2.37 -15.52 4.05
N THR A 82 2.56 -16.34 5.08
CA THR A 82 2.24 -16.06 6.47
C THR A 82 2.55 -14.61 6.80
N TRP A 83 1.52 -13.77 6.79
CA TRP A 83 1.60 -12.45 7.39
C TRP A 83 2.00 -12.66 8.84
N PRO A 84 2.96 -11.89 9.38
CA PRO A 84 3.29 -11.94 10.80
C PRO A 84 1.98 -11.84 11.56
N SER A 85 1.65 -12.94 12.23
CA SER A 85 0.35 -13.27 12.79
C SER A 85 -0.38 -12.04 13.34
N ILE A 86 -1.36 -11.54 12.58
CA ILE A 86 -2.39 -10.59 13.06
C ILE A 86 -3.26 -11.22 14.16
N GLN A 87 -3.06 -12.51 14.49
CA GLN A 87 -3.67 -13.21 15.63
C GLN A 87 -3.54 -12.50 16.99
N ARG A 88 -2.72 -11.45 17.12
CA ARG A 88 -2.70 -10.58 18.32
C ARG A 88 -3.81 -9.52 18.37
N TYR A 89 -4.61 -9.36 17.32
CA TYR A 89 -5.57 -8.25 17.19
C TYR A 89 -6.98 -8.71 16.76
N ALA A 90 -7.24 -10.02 16.77
CA ALA A 90 -8.58 -10.60 16.69
C ALA A 90 -9.13 -10.80 18.11
#